data_AF-A0A936NYT3-F1
#
_entry.id   AF-A0A936NYT3-F1
#
_cell.length_a   1.000
_cell.length_b   1.000
_cell.length_c   1.000
_cell.angle_alpha   90.00
_cell.angle_beta   90.00
_cell.angle_gamma   90.00
#
_symmetry.space_group_name_H-M   'P 1'
#
loop_
_entity.id
_entity.type
_entity.pdbx_description
1 polymer ?
#
loop_
_entity_poly.entity_id
_entity_poly.type
_entity_poly.pdbx_seq_one_letter_code
_entity_poly.pdbx_strand_id
1 'polypeptide(L)'
;MTEKHLITAASCLRSARLFNLLAIATTLLAASLFGLGQMMADKKLAFLPMAMSLPPIMIWLAASIFVYASIAHHPDLTVRHYNKWAGYRYYAVVGTLTVFSNDLAHLPTGWAGVWALFLLTLVPWASYDIWKAGRENWRDIEIEKEVH
;
A
#
# COMPACT_ATOMS: atom_id res chain seq x y z
N MET A 1 25.15 -1.48 -28.97
CA MET A 1 24.36 -2.50 -29.70
C MET A 1 22.96 -2.51 -29.11
N THR A 2 21.89 -2.77 -29.88
CA THR A 2 20.53 -2.79 -29.33
C THR A 2 20.09 -4.23 -29.07
N GLU A 3 19.74 -4.54 -27.83
CA GLU A 3 19.26 -5.86 -27.42
C GLU A 3 17.74 -5.81 -27.18
N LYS A 4 17.01 -6.82 -27.67
CA LYS A 4 15.59 -6.96 -27.39
C LYS A 4 15.39 -7.52 -25.99
N HIS A 5 14.78 -6.73 -25.11
CA HIS A 5 14.38 -7.15 -23.77
C HIS A 5 12.88 -7.45 -23.72
N LEU A 6 12.52 -8.66 -23.29
CA LEU A 6 11.14 -9.09 -23.15
C LEU A 6 10.63 -8.84 -21.72
N ILE A 7 9.56 -8.05 -21.58
CA ILE A 7 8.77 -7.97 -20.36
C ILE A 7 7.55 -8.85 -20.50
N THR A 8 7.44 -9.86 -19.64
CA THR A 8 6.32 -10.79 -19.68
C THR A 8 5.03 -10.19 -19.13
N ALA A 9 3.89 -10.66 -19.63
CA ALA A 9 2.56 -10.33 -19.13
C ALA A 9 2.43 -10.55 -17.62
N ALA A 10 3.06 -11.61 -17.11
CA ALA A 10 3.11 -11.92 -15.68
C ALA A 10 3.89 -10.85 -14.88
N SER A 11 4.98 -10.31 -15.44
CA SER A 11 5.74 -9.21 -14.84
C SER A 11 4.90 -7.93 -14.80
N CYS A 12 4.19 -7.61 -15.88
CA CYS A 12 3.26 -6.47 -15.93
C CYS A 12 2.20 -6.56 -14.83
N LEU A 13 1.53 -7.72 -14.71
CA LEU A 13 0.54 -7.97 -13.67
C LEU A 13 1.11 -7.83 -12.26
N ARG A 14 2.30 -8.40 -12.00
CA ARG A 14 2.95 -8.30 -10.69
C ARG A 14 3.25 -6.84 -10.34
N SER A 15 3.81 -6.09 -11.28
CA SER A 15 4.09 -4.66 -11.11
C SER A 15 2.83 -3.85 -10.85
N ALA A 16 1.74 -4.11 -11.58
CA ALA A 16 0.46 -3.42 -11.39
C ALA A 16 -0.15 -3.65 -9.99
N ARG A 17 0.12 -4.80 -9.37
CA ARG A 17 -0.42 -5.17 -8.05
C ARG A 17 0.49 -4.86 -6.88
N LEU A 18 1.80 -4.70 -7.12
CA LEU A 18 2.83 -4.69 -6.08
C LEU A 18 2.54 -3.66 -4.98
N PHE A 19 2.21 -2.42 -5.37
CA PHE A 19 1.93 -1.35 -4.43
C PHE A 19 0.75 -1.70 -3.51
N ASN A 20 -0.39 -2.09 -4.08
CA ASN A 20 -1.59 -2.41 -3.28
C ASN A 20 -1.40 -3.66 -2.41
N LEU A 21 -0.69 -4.67 -2.90
CA LEU A 21 -0.41 -5.88 -2.12
C LEU A 21 0.38 -5.56 -0.86
N LEU A 22 1.45 -4.77 -1.02
CA LEU A 22 2.28 -4.36 0.11
C LEU A 22 1.55 -3.38 1.03
N ALA A 23 0.71 -2.49 0.49
CA ALA A 23 -0.14 -1.62 1.31
C ALA A 23 -1.14 -2.41 2.17
N ILE A 24 -1.82 -3.41 1.60
CA ILE A 24 -2.70 -4.29 2.37
C ILE A 24 -1.91 -5.06 3.42
N ALA A 25 -0.79 -5.68 3.03
CA ALA A 25 0.01 -6.50 3.94
C ALA A 25 0.50 -5.69 5.15
N THR A 26 1.03 -4.49 4.93
CA THR A 26 1.57 -3.63 5.98
C THR A 26 0.47 -3.03 6.84
N THR A 27 -0.67 -2.64 6.26
CA THR A 27 -1.84 -2.18 7.01
C THR A 27 -2.45 -3.28 7.88
N LEU A 28 -2.60 -4.51 7.36
CA LEU A 28 -3.11 -5.63 8.15
C LEU A 28 -2.14 -6.03 9.27
N LEU A 29 -0.84 -6.04 9.00
CA LEU A 29 0.18 -6.27 10.02
C LEU A 29 0.12 -5.20 11.11
N ALA A 30 0.05 -3.93 10.72
CA ALA A 30 -0.03 -2.80 11.65
C ALA A 30 -1.29 -2.86 12.52
N ALA A 31 -2.45 -3.14 11.93
CA ALA A 31 -3.70 -3.27 12.67
C ALA A 31 -3.70 -4.49 13.62
N SER A 32 -3.08 -5.61 13.19
CA SER A 32 -2.91 -6.78 14.05
C SER A 32 -2.01 -6.47 15.24
N LEU A 33 -0.91 -5.76 15.03
CA LEU A 33 -0.01 -5.32 16.08
C LEU A 33 -0.65 -4.30 17.03
N PHE A 34 -1.51 -3.41 16.50
CA PHE A 34 -2.33 -2.53 17.34
C PHE A 34 -3.25 -3.35 18.25
N GLY A 35 -3.98 -4.31 17.68
CA GLY A 35 -4.88 -5.20 18.44
C GLY A 35 -4.15 -6.02 19.50
N LEU A 36 -3.00 -6.61 19.15
CA LEU A 36 -2.15 -7.32 20.12
C LEU A 36 -1.66 -6.39 21.23
N GLY A 37 -1.21 -5.19 20.89
CA GLY A 37 -0.80 -4.20 21.88
C GLY A 37 -1.95 -3.78 22.80
N GLN A 38 -3.20 -3.68 22.30
CA GLN A 38 -4.38 -3.42 23.14
C GLN A 38 -4.61 -4.54 24.16
N MET A 39 -4.42 -5.80 23.76
CA MET A 39 -4.57 -6.96 24.66
C MET A 39 -3.46 -7.05 25.72
N MET A 40 -2.28 -6.48 25.43
CA MET A 40 -1.10 -6.52 26.31
C MET A 40 -0.91 -5.26 27.15
N ALA A 41 -1.63 -4.17 26.84
CA ALA A 41 -1.42 -2.88 27.46
C ALA A 41 -2.02 -2.81 28.88
N ASP A 42 -1.16 -2.68 29.88
CA ASP A 42 -1.52 -2.23 31.22
C ASP A 42 -1.37 -0.71 31.36
N LYS A 43 -1.76 -0.14 32.52
CA LYS A 43 -1.63 1.31 32.81
C LYS A 43 -0.22 1.87 32.58
N LYS A 44 0.84 1.06 32.75
CA LYS A 44 2.24 1.47 32.53
C LYS A 44 2.68 1.39 31.06
N LEU A 45 1.91 0.70 30.21
CA LEU A 45 2.23 0.41 28.81
C LEU A 45 1.11 0.90 27.87
N ALA A 46 0.38 1.95 28.25
CA ALA A 46 -0.74 2.48 27.46
C ALA A 46 -0.33 2.93 26.04
N PHE A 47 0.96 3.18 25.79
CA PHE A 47 1.51 3.55 24.48
C PHE A 47 1.80 2.34 23.57
N LEU A 48 1.84 1.13 24.13
CA LEU A 48 2.26 -0.11 23.45
C LEU A 48 1.48 -0.40 22.15
N PRO A 49 0.13 -0.25 22.09
CA PRO A 49 -0.61 -0.45 20.86
C PRO A 49 -0.07 0.37 19.69
N MET A 50 0.23 1.65 19.94
CA MET A 50 0.75 2.57 18.91
C MET A 50 2.21 2.26 18.57
N ALA A 51 3.04 1.98 19.57
CA ALA A 51 4.45 1.66 19.35
C ALA A 51 4.64 0.40 18.50
N MET A 52 3.76 -0.59 18.64
CA MET A 52 3.80 -1.81 17.84
C MET A 52 3.22 -1.61 16.44
N SER A 53 2.18 -0.79 16.30
CA SER A 53 1.45 -0.66 15.04
C SER A 53 2.04 0.34 14.04
N LEU A 54 2.68 1.41 14.53
CA LEU A 54 3.19 2.48 13.66
C LEU A 54 4.40 2.07 12.79
N PRO A 55 5.38 1.27 13.27
CA PRO A 55 6.57 0.97 12.48
C PRO A 55 6.28 0.34 11.10
N PRO A 56 5.39 -0.66 10.94
CA PRO A 56 5.08 -1.20 9.61
C PRO A 56 4.53 -0.17 8.63
N ILE A 57 3.66 0.75 9.09
CA ILE A 57 3.10 1.81 8.24
C ILE A 57 4.17 2.80 7.83
N MET A 58 5.04 3.22 8.76
CA MET A 58 6.11 4.18 8.47
C MET A 58 7.15 3.60 7.50
N ILE A 59 7.54 2.34 7.70
CA ILE A 59 8.44 1.64 6.78
C ILE A 59 7.81 1.57 5.40
N TRP A 60 6.54 1.18 5.33
CA TRP A 60 5.85 1.09 4.04
C TRP A 60 5.65 2.45 3.39
N LEU A 61 5.32 3.50 4.14
CA LEU A 61 5.18 4.87 3.62
C LEU A 61 6.48 5.35 2.95
N ALA A 62 7.65 5.03 3.54
CA ALA A 62 8.93 5.34 2.93
C ALA A 62 9.21 4.44 1.71
N ALA A 63 9.04 3.12 1.85
CA ALA A 63 9.29 2.15 0.79
C ALA A 63 8.37 2.34 -0.42
N SER A 64 7.14 2.80 -0.20
CA SER A 64 6.14 3.00 -1.24
C SER A 64 6.54 4.07 -2.22
N ILE A 65 7.35 5.05 -1.82
CA ILE A 65 7.92 6.07 -2.73
C ILE A 65 8.84 5.40 -3.75
N PHE A 66 9.72 4.50 -3.30
CA PHE A 66 10.64 3.77 -4.17
C PHE A 66 9.90 2.80 -5.09
N VAL A 67 8.91 2.07 -4.56
CA VAL A 67 8.04 1.19 -5.37
C VAL A 67 7.27 2.01 -6.41
N TYR A 68 6.71 3.14 -6.01
CA TYR A 68 5.98 4.00 -6.93
C TYR A 68 6.89 4.52 -8.04
N ALA A 69 8.07 5.03 -7.69
CA ALA A 69 9.03 5.58 -8.64
C ALA A 69 9.57 4.52 -9.62
N SER A 70 9.85 3.31 -9.13
CA SER A 70 10.34 2.22 -9.99
C SER A 70 9.31 1.77 -11.04
N ILE A 71 8.02 1.95 -10.76
CA ILE A 71 6.91 1.58 -11.67
C ILE A 71 6.38 2.78 -12.47
N ALA A 72 6.64 4.02 -12.04
CA ALA A 72 6.10 5.23 -12.67
C ALA A 72 6.47 5.38 -14.16
N HIS A 73 7.59 4.78 -14.56
CA HIS A 73 8.12 4.78 -15.93
C HIS A 73 8.00 3.41 -16.62
N HIS A 74 7.15 2.51 -16.10
CA HIS A 74 6.93 1.21 -16.72
C HIS A 74 6.44 1.39 -18.18
N PRO A 75 6.95 0.60 -19.15
CA PRO A 75 6.59 0.75 -20.58
C PRO A 75 5.11 0.55 -20.85
N ASP A 76 4.46 -0.33 -20.09
CA ASP A 76 3.00 -0.51 -20.13
C ASP A 76 2.26 0.61 -19.39
N LEU A 77 1.39 1.34 -20.11
CA LEU A 77 0.55 2.42 -19.57
C LEU A 77 -0.50 1.93 -18.57
N THR A 78 -0.99 0.70 -18.71
CA THR A 78 -1.94 0.07 -17.79
C THR A 78 -1.28 -0.20 -16.45
N VAL A 79 -0.04 -0.72 -16.45
CA VAL A 79 0.74 -0.88 -15.21
C VAL A 79 0.92 0.46 -14.50
N ARG A 80 1.27 1.52 -15.26
CA ARG A 80 1.41 2.88 -14.72
C ARG A 80 0.09 3.40 -14.15
N HIS A 81 -1.04 3.12 -14.81
CA HIS A 81 -2.36 3.52 -14.34
C HIS A 81 -2.69 2.93 -12.97
N TYR A 82 -2.50 1.61 -12.81
CA TYR A 82 -2.73 0.93 -11.52
C TYR A 82 -1.80 1.47 -10.44
N ASN A 83 -0.50 1.63 -10.72
CA ASN A 83 0.46 2.19 -9.76
C ASN A 83 0.11 3.63 -9.35
N LYS A 84 -0.27 4.47 -10.32
CA LYS A 84 -0.72 5.84 -10.08
C LYS A 84 -1.86 5.84 -9.06
N TRP A 85 -2.96 5.15 -9.36
CA TRP A 85 -4.14 5.17 -8.50
C TRP A 85 -3.93 4.46 -7.15
N ALA A 86 -3.09 3.42 -7.09
CA ALA A 86 -2.67 2.82 -5.82
C ALA A 86 -1.99 3.87 -4.92
N GLY A 87 -1.01 4.60 -5.44
CA GLY A 87 -0.33 5.68 -4.73
C GLY A 87 -1.29 6.80 -4.30
N TYR A 88 -2.08 7.35 -5.22
CA TYR A 88 -3.01 8.45 -4.91
C TYR A 88 -3.97 8.10 -3.76
N ARG A 89 -4.57 6.91 -3.77
CA ARG A 89 -5.50 6.49 -2.72
C ARG A 89 -4.79 6.27 -1.39
N TYR A 90 -3.65 5.58 -1.42
CA TYR A 90 -2.88 5.32 -0.21
C TYR A 90 -2.44 6.62 0.47
N TYR A 91 -1.86 7.56 -0.29
CA TYR A 91 -1.41 8.84 0.26
C TYR A 91 -2.56 9.74 0.69
N ALA A 92 -3.71 9.71 0.00
CA ALA A 92 -4.90 10.42 0.45
C ALA A 92 -5.36 9.89 1.81
N VAL A 93 -5.56 8.57 1.95
CA VAL A 93 -6.05 7.97 3.20
C VAL A 93 -5.04 8.16 4.34
N VAL A 94 -3.77 7.80 4.11
CA VAL A 94 -2.73 7.93 5.15
C VAL A 94 -2.50 9.39 5.52
N GLY A 95 -2.46 10.30 4.54
CA GLY A 95 -2.30 11.73 4.77
C GLY A 95 -3.47 12.33 5.56
N THR A 96 -4.71 12.05 5.17
CA THR A 96 -5.91 12.49 5.92
C THR A 96 -5.90 11.95 7.34
N LEU A 97 -5.64 10.65 7.54
CA LEU A 97 -5.61 10.07 8.88
C LEU A 97 -4.45 10.60 9.71
N THR A 98 -3.31 10.94 9.11
CA THR A 98 -2.19 11.54 9.86
C THR A 98 -2.59 12.86 10.52
N VAL A 99 -3.42 13.67 9.84
CA VAL A 99 -3.89 14.96 10.35
C VAL A 99 -5.03 14.79 11.34
N PHE A 100 -6.06 14.00 10.99
CA PHE A 100 -7.31 13.95 11.75
C PHE A 100 -7.39 12.81 12.78
N SER A 101 -6.41 11.89 12.83
CA SER A 101 -6.50 10.72 13.71
C SER A 101 -6.62 11.07 15.19
N ASN A 102 -5.97 12.14 15.65
CA ASN A 102 -6.10 12.56 17.04
C ASN A 102 -7.53 13.03 17.36
N ASP A 103 -8.13 13.86 16.51
CA ASP A 103 -9.51 14.32 16.67
C ASP A 103 -10.50 13.16 16.62
N LEU A 104 -10.32 12.25 15.66
CA LEU A 104 -11.14 11.04 15.53
C LEU A 104 -11.00 10.10 16.73
N ALA A 105 -9.82 10.04 17.37
CA ALA A 105 -9.59 9.23 18.56
C ALA A 105 -10.28 9.78 19.82
N HIS A 106 -10.78 11.03 19.82
CA HIS A 106 -11.59 11.57 20.91
C HIS A 106 -13.07 11.17 20.82
N LEU A 107 -13.49 10.56 19.70
CA LEU A 107 -14.83 9.99 19.56
C LEU A 107 -15.00 8.75 20.47
N PRO A 108 -16.26 8.31 20.75
CA PRO A 108 -16.52 7.19 21.66
C PRO A 108 -15.81 5.87 21.29
N THR A 109 -15.46 5.70 20.01
CA THR A 109 -14.73 4.52 19.51
C THR A 109 -13.24 4.55 19.81
N GLY A 110 -12.69 5.68 20.25
CA GLY A 110 -11.26 5.84 20.53
C GLY A 110 -10.37 5.57 19.31
N TRP A 111 -9.12 5.21 19.58
CA TRP A 111 -8.16 4.77 18.56
C TRP A 111 -8.63 3.55 17.76
N ALA A 112 -9.45 2.67 18.34
CA ALA A 112 -10.00 1.53 17.62
C ALA A 112 -10.87 1.97 16.44
N GLY A 113 -11.63 3.07 16.59
CA GLY A 113 -12.39 3.67 15.49
C GLY A 113 -11.52 4.19 14.35
N VAL A 114 -10.37 4.80 14.67
CA VAL A 114 -9.40 5.28 13.68
C VAL A 114 -8.84 4.12 12.86
N TRP A 115 -8.44 3.03 13.53
CA TRP A 115 -7.93 1.83 12.86
C TRP A 115 -9.01 1.13 12.03
N ALA A 116 -10.23 1.05 12.54
CA ALA A 116 -11.36 0.51 11.79
C ALA A 116 -11.62 1.34 10.52
N LEU A 117 -11.63 2.67 10.62
CA LEU A 117 -11.78 3.56 9.47
C LEU A 117 -10.63 3.36 8.46
N PHE A 118 -9.39 3.24 8.93
CA PHE A 118 -8.25 3.00 8.05
C PHE A 118 -8.39 1.69 7.28
N LEU A 119 -8.73 0.59 7.97
CA LEU A 119 -8.90 -0.72 7.36
C LEU A 119 -10.06 -0.72 6.36
N LEU A 120 -11.21 -0.20 6.75
CA LEU A 120 -12.43 -0.22 5.92
C LEU A 120 -12.33 0.70 4.70
N THR A 121 -11.48 1.72 4.73
CA THR A 121 -11.26 2.60 3.57
C THR A 121 -10.19 2.05 2.64
N LEU A 122 -9.01 1.68 3.16
CA LEU A 122 -7.88 1.30 2.32
C LEU A 122 -7.99 -0.14 1.80
N VAL A 123 -8.30 -1.11 2.67
CA VAL A 123 -8.20 -2.54 2.32
C VAL A 123 -9.21 -2.95 1.24
N PRO A 124 -10.50 -2.60 1.31
CA PRO A 124 -11.45 -2.94 0.25
C PRO A 124 -11.06 -2.34 -1.09
N TRP A 125 -10.61 -1.08 -1.09
CA TRP A 125 -10.31 -0.38 -2.34
C TRP A 125 -9.04 -0.91 -3.01
N ALA A 126 -8.00 -1.19 -2.22
CA ALA A 126 -6.79 -1.84 -2.71
C ALA A 126 -7.06 -3.27 -3.19
N SER A 127 -7.92 -4.02 -2.47
CA SER A 127 -8.30 -5.39 -2.85
C SER A 127 -9.08 -5.43 -4.16
N TYR A 128 -10.04 -4.52 -4.33
CA TYR A 128 -10.81 -4.39 -5.56
C TYR A 128 -9.89 -4.10 -6.75
N ASP A 129 -8.90 -3.24 -6.57
CA ASP A 129 -7.95 -2.89 -7.62
C ASP A 129 -7.00 -4.03 -7.99
N ILE A 130 -6.55 -4.82 -7.00
CA ILE A 130 -5.79 -6.06 -7.24
C ILE A 130 -6.62 -7.07 -8.02
N TRP A 131 -7.89 -7.24 -7.65
CA TRP A 131 -8.81 -8.12 -8.35
C TRP A 131 -9.03 -7.64 -9.79
N LYS A 132 -9.30 -6.35 -9.99
CA LYS A 132 -9.49 -5.72 -11.30
C LYS A 132 -8.26 -5.89 -12.18
N ALA A 133 -7.06 -5.61 -11.67
CA ALA A 133 -5.80 -5.86 -12.37
C ALA A 133 -5.65 -7.34 -12.80
N GLY A 134 -6.24 -8.28 -12.06
CA GLY A 134 -6.25 -9.70 -12.42
C GLY A 134 -7.15 -10.08 -13.58
N ARG A 135 -8.08 -9.20 -13.95
CA ARG A 135 -9.02 -9.41 -15.05
C ARG A 135 -8.56 -8.71 -16.34
N GLU A 136 -7.46 -7.98 -16.29
CA GLU A 136 -6.89 -7.31 -17.46
C GLU A 136 -6.21 -8.29 -18.42
N ASN A 137 -6.25 -7.97 -19.72
CA ASN A 137 -5.60 -8.75 -20.77
C ASN A 137 -4.12 -8.34 -20.91
N TRP A 138 -3.29 -8.77 -19.96
CA TRP A 138 -1.85 -8.52 -19.99
C TRP A 138 -1.20 -9.17 -21.22
N ARG A 139 -0.23 -8.48 -21.81
CA ARG A 139 0.51 -8.93 -22.98
C ARG A 139 2.00 -8.81 -22.73
N ASP A 140 2.77 -9.63 -23.42
CA ASP A 140 4.22 -9.50 -23.46
C ASP A 140 4.59 -8.24 -24.25
N ILE A 141 5.66 -7.57 -23.80
CA ILE A 141 6.16 -6.33 -24.39
C ILE A 141 7.63 -6.53 -24.73
N GLU A 142 7.97 -6.37 -26.01
CA GLU A 142 9.37 -6.27 -26.44
C GLU A 142 9.82 -4.82 -26.37
N ILE A 143 11.00 -4.59 -25.79
CA ILE A 143 11.60 -3.27 -25.66
C ILE A 143 13.01 -3.34 -26.21
N GLU A 144 13.37 -2.36 -27.02
CA GLU A 144 14.73 -2.19 -27.48
C GLU A 144 15.55 -1.50 -26.38
N LYS A 145 16.59 -2.18 -25.90
CA LYS A 145 17.51 -1.64 -24.89
C LYS A 145 18.85 -1.34 -25.54
N GLU A 146 19.30 -0.09 -25.46
CA GLU A 146 20.66 0.26 -25.85
C GLU A 146 21.66 -0.31 -24.84
N VAL A 147 22.60 -1.12 -25.34
CA VAL A 147 23.73 -1.66 -24.59
C VAL A 147 24.95 -0.78 -24.92
N HIS A 148 25.45 -0.08 -23.90
CA HIS A 148 26.70 0.70 -23.93
C HIS A 148 27.91 -0.19 -23.67
#